data_AF-A0A069I277-F1
#
_entry.id   AF-A0A069I277-F1
#
_cell.length_a   1.000
_cell.length_b   1.000
_cell.length_c   1.000
_cell.angle_alpha   90.00
_cell.angle_beta   90.00
_cell.angle_gamma   90.00
#
_symmetry.space_group_name_H-M   'P 1'
#
loop_
_entity.id
_entity.type
_entity.pdbx_description
1 polymer ?
#
loop_
_entity_poly.entity_id
_entity_poly.type
_entity_poly.pdbx_seq_one_letter_code
_entity_poly.pdbx_strand_id
1 'polypeptide(L)'
;MYQHIVRAFKAAQHSSRTAYQQILVMEDRVFGNDECTAVKMPLPHDDHKALVALYRRLVTKIVAKASDCFGPPNVALAIDETSVLLDGEHNIWQMIESGAEPDLDNFWRLLEAKYGPQGQKIAYGQAVAILERAFGLDENFLIKRTATQVILRTKMESCEAKLAGRERTLCDWSEKPAREVMEAMIAFATWADYAPLAACLRQFPLSETFITPQRRTFPHLDIIKYNAHWEFRVSHEAWDHLWRFVDQYTAVEG
;
A
#
# COMPACT_ATOMS: atom_id res chain seq x y z
N MET A 1 12.07 19.70 -6.08
CA MET A 1 10.81 19.97 -5.35
C MET A 1 10.86 19.44 -3.93
N TYR A 2 11.13 18.16 -3.73
CA TYR A 2 11.18 17.52 -2.40
C TYR A 2 12.39 17.98 -1.59
N GLN A 3 13.52 18.27 -2.25
CA GLN A 3 14.70 18.80 -1.56
C GLN A 3 14.50 20.18 -0.97
N HIS A 4 13.58 20.96 -1.52
CA HIS A 4 13.23 22.25 -0.93
C HIS A 4 12.60 22.07 0.46
N ILE A 5 11.78 21.03 0.66
CA ILE A 5 11.17 20.70 1.96
C ILE A 5 12.26 20.30 2.97
N VAL A 6 13.21 19.47 2.55
CA VAL A 6 14.35 19.03 3.39
C VAL A 6 15.18 20.24 3.82
N ARG A 7 15.53 21.14 2.88
CA ARG A 7 16.27 22.37 3.18
C ARG A 7 15.50 23.29 4.13
N ALA A 8 14.20 23.48 3.90
CA ALA A 8 13.36 24.29 4.78
C ALA A 8 13.29 23.73 6.20
N PHE A 9 13.19 22.41 6.34
CA PHE A 9 13.22 21.74 7.64
C PHE A 9 14.56 21.93 8.37
N LYS A 10 15.68 21.71 7.69
CA LYS A 10 17.02 21.95 8.26
C LYS A 10 17.22 23.41 8.67
N ALA A 11 16.75 24.36 7.85
CA ALA A 11 16.77 25.77 8.19
C ALA A 11 15.92 26.08 9.44
N ALA A 12 14.75 25.46 9.58
CA ALA A 12 13.91 25.61 10.77
C ALA A 12 14.57 25.03 12.03
N GLN A 13 15.23 23.87 11.94
CA GLN A 13 16.00 23.30 13.05
C GLN A 13 17.14 24.23 13.47
N HIS A 14 17.88 24.78 12.49
CA HIS A 14 18.95 25.73 12.77
C HIS A 14 18.43 26.99 13.48
N SER A 15 17.37 27.61 12.95
CA SER A 15 16.75 28.79 13.56
C SER A 15 16.22 28.52 14.98
N SER A 16 15.61 27.35 15.20
CA SER A 16 15.16 26.94 16.54
C SER A 16 16.33 26.83 17.50
N ARG A 17 17.43 26.21 17.08
CA ARG A 17 18.64 26.10 17.89
C ARG A 17 19.23 27.46 18.24
N THR A 18 19.27 28.39 17.29
CA THR A 18 19.69 29.78 17.55
C THR A 18 18.80 30.45 18.59
N ALA A 19 17.48 30.24 18.53
CA ALA A 19 16.56 30.79 19.52
C ALA A 19 16.78 30.22 20.92
N TYR A 20 16.98 28.89 21.04
CA TYR A 20 17.31 28.27 22.34
C TYR A 20 18.64 28.80 22.91
N GLN A 21 19.66 28.99 22.05
CA GLN A 21 20.94 29.59 22.47
C GLN A 21 20.76 31.02 22.99
N GLN A 22 19.92 31.83 22.34
CA GLN A 22 19.62 33.18 22.81
C GLN A 22 18.95 33.17 24.17
N ILE A 23 18.01 32.24 24.41
CA ILE A 23 17.34 32.10 25.70
C ILE A 23 18.33 31.68 26.79
N LEU A 24 19.24 30.73 26.50
CA LEU A 24 20.28 30.35 27.45
C LEU A 24 21.19 31.52 27.84
N VAL A 25 21.56 32.37 26.87
CA VAL A 25 22.34 33.60 27.15
C VAL A 25 21.54 34.59 27.99
N MET A 26 20.22 34.69 27.78
CA MET A 26 19.36 35.54 28.62
C MET A 26 19.22 34.98 30.03
N GLU A 27 19.10 33.66 30.16
CA GLU A 27 19.01 32.96 31.44
C GLU A 27 20.28 33.17 32.28
N ASP A 28 21.45 32.95 31.69
CA ASP A 28 22.76 33.17 32.33
C ASP A 28 22.92 34.62 32.83
N ARG A 29 22.43 35.61 32.07
CA ARG A 29 22.45 37.02 32.51
C ARG A 29 21.56 37.30 33.71
N VAL A 30 20.46 36.57 33.87
CA VAL A 30 19.47 36.82 34.94
C VAL A 30 19.83 36.05 36.22
N PHE A 31 20.24 34.78 36.08
CA PHE A 31 20.44 33.88 37.20
C PHE A 31 21.92 33.63 37.52
N GLY A 32 22.86 34.05 36.65
CA GLY A 32 24.27 33.70 36.76
C GLY A 32 24.54 32.26 36.33
N ASN A 33 25.80 31.84 36.49
CA ASN A 33 26.29 30.55 36.03
C ASN A 33 25.91 29.43 37.02
N ASP A 34 24.60 29.19 37.18
CA ASP A 34 24.04 28.15 38.04
C ASP A 34 24.00 26.80 37.29
N GLU A 35 24.29 25.69 37.97
CA GLU A 35 24.38 24.36 37.34
C GLU A 35 23.01 23.84 36.85
N CYS A 36 21.92 24.50 37.24
CA CYS A 36 20.54 24.14 36.90
C CYS A 36 19.91 25.12 35.90
N THR A 37 20.17 24.95 34.60
CA THR A 37 19.43 25.68 33.55
C THR A 37 17.98 25.21 33.45
N ALA A 38 17.03 26.14 33.55
CA ALA A 38 15.61 25.98 33.27
C ALA A 38 15.35 25.64 31.80
N VAL A 39 16.20 26.11 30.88
CA VAL A 39 16.07 25.80 29.45
C VAL A 39 17.01 24.66 29.04
N LYS A 40 16.45 23.60 28.47
CA LYS A 40 17.22 22.49 27.91
C LYS A 40 17.36 22.64 26.40
N MET A 41 18.60 22.65 25.91
CA MET A 41 18.89 22.58 24.49
C MET A 41 18.49 21.21 23.93
N PRO A 42 17.84 21.16 22.75
CA PRO A 42 17.70 19.92 21.99
C PRO A 42 19.09 19.29 21.76
N LEU A 43 19.21 17.98 21.99
CA LEU A 43 20.47 17.28 21.76
C LEU A 43 20.69 17.11 20.25
N PRO A 44 21.95 17.16 19.75
CA PRO A 44 22.24 16.92 18.33
C PRO A 44 21.70 15.57 17.79
N HIS A 45 21.58 14.57 18.66
CA HIS A 45 20.99 13.27 18.33
C HIS A 45 19.48 13.35 18.03
N ASP A 46 18.77 14.27 18.70
CA ASP A 46 17.34 14.48 18.49
C ASP A 46 17.08 15.11 17.11
N ASP A 47 17.97 16.01 16.68
CA ASP A 47 17.92 16.63 15.35
C ASP A 47 18.09 15.59 14.23
N HIS A 48 19.07 14.67 14.38
CA HIS A 48 19.31 13.61 13.41
C HIS A 48 18.15 12.62 13.35
N LYS A 49 17.61 12.19 14.50
CA LYS A 49 16.42 11.33 14.55
C LYS A 49 15.20 11.98 13.89
N ALA A 50 14.99 13.27 14.14
CA ALA A 50 13.89 14.02 13.53
C ALA A 50 14.04 14.10 12.00
N LEU A 51 15.28 14.29 11.51
CA LEU A 51 15.57 14.31 10.08
C LEU A 51 15.35 12.94 9.41
N VAL A 52 15.80 11.85 10.04
CA VAL A 52 15.53 10.48 9.56
C VAL A 52 14.03 10.20 9.50
N ALA A 53 13.28 10.59 10.54
CA ALA A 53 11.82 10.46 10.56
C ALA A 53 11.15 11.28 9.44
N LEU A 54 11.66 12.48 9.16
CA LEU A 54 11.20 13.30 8.03
C LEU A 54 11.44 12.57 6.70
N TYR A 55 12.66 12.08 6.44
CA TYR A 55 12.96 11.35 5.20
C TYR A 55 12.03 10.17 5.00
N ARG A 56 11.86 9.32 6.03
CA ARG A 56 10.96 8.16 5.95
C ARG A 56 9.54 8.57 5.57
N ARG A 57 9.00 9.61 6.20
CA ARG A 57 7.65 10.13 5.89
C ARG A 57 7.56 10.73 4.48
N LEU A 58 8.59 11.44 4.03
CA LEU A 58 8.62 12.01 2.68
C LEU A 58 8.67 10.90 1.63
N VAL A 59 9.48 9.86 1.83
CA VAL A 59 9.56 8.71 0.92
C VAL A 59 8.20 8.02 0.82
N THR A 60 7.53 7.71 1.94
CA THR A 60 6.17 7.14 1.92
C THR A 60 5.19 8.00 1.12
N LYS A 61 5.23 9.34 1.28
CA LYS A 61 4.37 10.26 0.51
C LYS A 61 4.72 10.30 -0.98
N ILE A 62 6.00 10.26 -1.31
CA ILE A 62 6.48 10.24 -2.69
C ILE A 62 6.02 8.95 -3.38
N VAL A 63 6.14 7.81 -2.71
CA VAL A 63 5.72 6.50 -3.22
C VAL A 63 4.21 6.45 -3.42
N ALA A 64 3.43 6.90 -2.43
CA ALA A 64 1.97 6.99 -2.58
C ALA A 64 1.58 7.86 -3.79
N LYS A 65 2.22 9.03 -3.92
CA LYS A 65 2.00 9.90 -5.08
C LYS A 65 2.42 9.25 -6.40
N ALA A 66 3.53 8.52 -6.44
CA ALA A 66 3.99 7.83 -7.64
C ALA A 66 3.04 6.68 -8.03
N SER A 67 2.51 5.94 -7.06
CA SER A 67 1.47 4.93 -7.30
C SER A 67 0.25 5.56 -7.97
N ASP A 68 -0.22 6.70 -7.45
CA ASP A 68 -1.37 7.41 -8.01
C ASP A 68 -1.11 8.03 -9.38
N CYS A 69 0.11 8.52 -9.63
CA CYS A 69 0.48 9.18 -10.89
C CYS A 69 0.78 8.21 -12.02
N PHE A 70 1.37 7.06 -11.73
CA PHE A 70 1.85 6.10 -12.75
C PHE A 70 0.96 4.85 -12.86
N GLY A 71 0.10 4.60 -11.88
CA GLY A 71 -0.89 3.53 -11.91
C GLY A 71 -2.13 3.88 -12.77
N PRO A 72 -2.92 2.86 -13.15
CA PRO A 72 -4.23 3.08 -13.75
C PRO A 72 -5.21 3.72 -12.74
N PRO A 73 -6.25 4.43 -13.21
CA PRO A 73 -7.25 5.00 -12.32
C PRO A 73 -7.89 3.93 -11.41
N ASN A 74 -7.94 4.18 -10.11
CA ASN A 74 -8.51 3.27 -9.09
C ASN A 74 -7.78 1.93 -8.90
N VAL A 75 -6.55 1.79 -9.40
CA VAL A 75 -5.73 0.60 -9.24
C VAL A 75 -4.41 0.99 -8.60
N ALA A 76 -4.11 0.41 -7.44
CA ALA A 76 -2.84 0.64 -6.77
C ALA A 76 -1.69 0.02 -7.59
N LEU A 77 -0.64 0.79 -7.81
CA LEU A 77 0.63 0.30 -8.34
C LEU A 77 1.56 0.07 -7.16
N ALA A 78 1.89 -1.18 -6.88
CA ALA A 78 2.90 -1.48 -5.87
C ALA A 78 4.28 -1.07 -6.41
N ILE A 79 4.88 -0.07 -5.78
CA ILE A 79 6.23 0.37 -6.09
C ILE A 79 7.18 -0.39 -5.19
N ASP A 80 8.22 -0.94 -5.79
CA ASP A 80 9.34 -1.50 -5.05
C ASP A 80 10.45 -0.45 -4.96
N GLU A 81 10.54 0.21 -3.81
CA GLU A 81 11.55 1.23 -3.56
C GLU A 81 12.95 0.63 -3.45
N THR A 82 13.06 -0.66 -3.12
CA THR A 82 14.35 -1.32 -2.85
C THR A 82 15.13 -1.60 -4.13
N SER A 83 14.44 -1.74 -5.26
CA SER A 83 15.06 -1.92 -6.59
C SER A 83 15.39 -0.61 -7.31
N VAL A 84 15.18 0.55 -6.67
CA VAL A 84 15.56 1.86 -7.23
C VAL A 84 16.81 2.37 -6.55
N LEU A 85 17.94 2.31 -7.26
CA LEU A 85 19.25 2.73 -6.76
C LEU A 85 19.47 4.22 -7.06
N LEU A 86 19.75 5.03 -6.04
CA LEU A 86 19.90 6.50 -6.19
C LEU A 86 21.28 6.91 -6.69
N ASP A 87 22.32 6.24 -6.24
CA ASP A 87 23.73 6.49 -6.57
C ASP A 87 24.35 5.33 -7.36
N GLY A 88 23.53 4.35 -7.77
CA GLY A 88 23.96 3.14 -8.46
C GLY A 88 24.31 1.96 -7.55
N GLU A 89 24.40 2.17 -6.23
CA GLU A 89 24.78 1.13 -5.26
C GLU A 89 23.75 0.98 -4.14
N HIS A 90 23.14 2.08 -3.70
CA HIS A 90 22.26 2.15 -2.56
C HIS A 90 20.85 2.57 -2.96
N ASN A 91 19.86 1.90 -2.38
CA ASN A 91 18.47 2.34 -2.44
C ASN A 91 18.17 3.41 -1.38
N ILE A 92 16.96 3.97 -1.45
CA ILE A 92 16.54 5.07 -0.60
C ILE A 92 16.63 4.74 0.90
N TRP A 93 16.32 3.50 1.28
CA TRP A 93 16.31 3.07 2.68
C TRP A 93 17.72 2.87 3.22
N GLN A 94 18.61 2.30 2.41
CA GLN A 94 20.03 2.14 2.76
C GLN A 94 20.71 3.50 2.93
N MET A 95 20.39 4.49 2.09
CA MET A 95 20.90 5.86 2.27
C MET A 95 20.41 6.48 3.59
N ILE A 96 19.12 6.33 3.91
CA ILE A 96 18.57 6.86 5.17
C ILE A 96 19.19 6.18 6.39
N GLU A 97 19.40 4.86 6.34
CA GLU A 97 19.97 4.07 7.44
C GLU A 97 21.45 4.35 7.68
N SER A 98 22.22 4.58 6.61
CA SER A 98 23.63 5.00 6.70
C SER A 98 23.81 6.45 7.18
N GLY A 99 22.72 7.21 7.31
CA GLY A 99 22.75 8.63 7.66
C GLY A 99 23.15 9.57 6.51
N ALA A 100 23.29 9.04 5.29
CA ALA A 100 23.50 9.84 4.10
C ALA A 100 22.24 10.67 3.77
N GLU A 101 22.42 11.81 3.09
CA GLU A 101 21.30 12.63 2.62
C GLU A 101 20.78 12.08 1.29
N PRO A 102 19.56 11.50 1.26
CA PRO A 102 19.01 10.97 0.02
C PRO A 102 18.61 12.08 -0.94
N ASP A 103 18.89 11.88 -2.23
CA ASP A 103 18.35 12.77 -3.27
C ASP A 103 16.90 12.42 -3.63
N LEU A 104 15.94 12.98 -2.89
CA LEU A 104 14.51 12.75 -3.11
C LEU A 104 14.00 13.27 -4.47
N ASP A 105 14.65 14.28 -5.05
CA ASP A 105 14.29 14.78 -6.39
C ASP A 105 14.84 13.86 -7.49
N ASN A 106 15.98 13.22 -7.27
CA ASN A 106 16.46 12.14 -8.13
C ASN A 106 15.60 10.89 -8.00
N PHE A 107 15.25 10.50 -6.77
CA PHE A 107 14.37 9.35 -6.52
C PHE A 107 13.06 9.44 -7.29
N TRP A 108 12.39 10.60 -7.28
CA TRP A 108 11.19 10.82 -8.10
C TRP A 108 11.44 10.61 -9.60
N ARG A 109 12.54 11.16 -10.14
CA ARG A 109 12.89 11.01 -11.56
C ARG A 109 13.14 9.54 -11.94
N LEU A 110 13.78 8.78 -11.05
CA LEU A 110 14.00 7.35 -11.26
C LEU A 110 12.69 6.56 -11.22
N LEU A 111 11.78 6.89 -10.30
CA LEU A 111 10.42 6.31 -10.28
C LEU A 111 9.66 6.64 -11.56
N GLU A 112 9.70 7.89 -12.02
CA GLU A 112 9.06 8.33 -13.26
C GLU A 112 9.62 7.60 -14.48
N ALA A 113 10.95 7.44 -14.57
CA ALA A 113 11.57 6.69 -15.66
C ALA A 113 11.20 5.21 -15.65
N LYS A 114 11.15 4.59 -14.47
CA LYS A 114 10.86 3.15 -14.30
C LYS A 114 9.38 2.83 -14.46
N TYR A 115 8.50 3.62 -13.89
CA TYR A 115 7.07 3.33 -13.80
C TYR A 115 6.21 4.21 -14.70
N GLY A 116 6.64 5.39 -15.13
CA GLY A 116 5.81 6.28 -15.95
C GLY A 116 5.31 5.63 -17.25
N PRO A 117 6.19 5.07 -18.11
CA PRO A 117 5.76 4.49 -19.39
C PRO A 117 5.00 3.17 -19.28
N GLN A 118 5.19 2.41 -18.19
CA GLN A 118 4.76 1.01 -18.08
C GLN A 118 3.93 0.73 -16.82
N GLY A 119 3.63 1.73 -16.01
CA GLY A 119 3.00 1.59 -14.70
C GLY A 119 1.61 0.94 -14.77
N GLN A 120 0.84 1.25 -15.82
CA GLN A 120 -0.43 0.55 -16.08
C GLN A 120 -0.23 -0.96 -16.30
N LYS A 121 0.74 -1.34 -17.14
CA LYS A 121 1.04 -2.75 -17.41
C LYS A 121 1.54 -3.47 -16.16
N ILE A 122 2.41 -2.82 -15.37
CA ILE A 122 2.91 -3.37 -14.11
C ILE A 122 1.78 -3.54 -13.10
N ALA A 123 0.94 -2.53 -12.90
CA ALA A 123 -0.16 -2.59 -11.93
C ALA A 123 -1.15 -3.73 -12.25
N TYR A 124 -1.51 -3.89 -13.54
CA TYR A 124 -2.36 -5.01 -13.94
C TYR A 124 -1.65 -6.37 -13.85
N GLY A 125 -0.36 -6.45 -14.17
CA GLY A 125 0.44 -7.66 -13.94
C GLY A 125 0.48 -8.06 -12.45
N GLN A 126 0.66 -7.09 -11.56
CA GLN A 126 0.60 -7.32 -10.11
C GLN A 126 -0.77 -7.82 -9.66
N ALA A 127 -1.86 -7.25 -10.18
CA ALA A 127 -3.21 -7.73 -9.91
C ALA A 127 -3.43 -9.16 -10.41
N VAL A 128 -2.97 -9.49 -11.62
CA VAL A 128 -3.06 -10.86 -12.17
C VAL A 128 -2.29 -11.85 -11.29
N ALA A 129 -1.06 -11.54 -10.89
CA ALA A 129 -0.27 -12.41 -10.01
C ALA A 129 -0.97 -12.69 -8.66
N ILE A 130 -1.73 -11.71 -8.13
CA ILE A 130 -2.57 -11.91 -6.94
C ILE A 130 -3.74 -12.85 -7.25
N LEU A 131 -4.45 -12.64 -8.36
CA LEU A 131 -5.61 -13.46 -8.75
C LEU A 131 -5.22 -14.91 -9.04
N GLU A 132 -4.11 -15.12 -9.76
CA GLU A 132 -3.55 -16.44 -10.04
C GLU A 132 -3.24 -17.18 -8.75
N ARG A 133 -2.49 -16.55 -7.83
CA ARG A 133 -2.16 -17.14 -6.53
C ARG A 133 -3.40 -17.42 -5.67
N ALA A 134 -4.36 -16.50 -5.66
CA ALA A 134 -5.51 -16.58 -4.76
C ALA A 134 -6.56 -17.59 -5.22
N PHE A 135 -6.73 -17.75 -6.54
CA PHE A 135 -7.74 -18.62 -7.14
C PHE A 135 -7.15 -19.85 -7.84
N GLY A 136 -5.83 -20.03 -7.85
CA GLY A 136 -5.13 -21.12 -8.56
C GLY A 136 -5.54 -21.16 -10.02
N LEU A 137 -5.41 -20.04 -10.74
CA LEU A 137 -5.79 -19.99 -12.17
C LEU A 137 -4.81 -20.77 -13.07
N ASP A 138 -3.64 -21.13 -12.52
CA ASP A 138 -2.62 -22.02 -13.08
C ASP A 138 -2.92 -23.51 -12.83
N GLU A 139 -3.54 -23.82 -11.69
CA GLU A 139 -3.90 -25.18 -11.27
C GLU A 139 -5.42 -25.37 -11.35
N ASN A 140 -5.90 -26.11 -12.36
CA ASN A 140 -7.33 -26.41 -12.65
C ASN A 140 -8.24 -26.86 -11.45
N PHE A 141 -7.71 -27.06 -10.25
CA PHE A 141 -8.38 -27.57 -9.06
C PHE A 141 -9.33 -26.60 -8.34
N LEU A 142 -9.24 -25.28 -8.57
CA LEU A 142 -10.03 -24.28 -7.83
C LEU A 142 -11.18 -23.64 -8.62
N ILE A 143 -11.27 -23.95 -9.92
CA ILE A 143 -12.29 -23.40 -10.83
C ILE A 143 -13.40 -24.44 -11.03
N LYS A 144 -14.60 -24.16 -10.51
CA LYS A 144 -15.79 -24.98 -10.78
C LYS A 144 -16.73 -24.24 -11.72
N ARG A 145 -16.91 -24.76 -12.93
CA ARG A 145 -17.89 -24.22 -13.89
C ARG A 145 -19.27 -24.83 -13.64
N THR A 146 -20.29 -23.99 -13.62
CA THR A 146 -21.70 -24.40 -13.54
C THR A 146 -22.44 -23.90 -14.79
N ALA A 147 -23.72 -24.28 -14.95
CA ALA A 147 -24.52 -23.85 -16.09
C ALA A 147 -24.64 -22.32 -16.19
N THR A 148 -24.61 -21.59 -15.08
CA THR A 148 -24.88 -20.14 -15.03
C THR A 148 -23.68 -19.29 -14.59
N GLN A 149 -22.72 -19.87 -13.88
CA GLN A 149 -21.62 -19.13 -13.25
C GLN A 149 -20.34 -19.96 -13.20
N VAL A 150 -19.20 -19.29 -13.09
CA VAL A 150 -17.91 -19.90 -12.74
C VAL A 150 -17.60 -19.55 -11.28
N ILE A 151 -17.29 -20.57 -10.49
CA ILE A 151 -17.00 -20.45 -9.06
C ILE A 151 -15.49 -20.51 -8.87
N LEU A 152 -14.93 -19.43 -8.34
CA LEU A 152 -13.54 -19.32 -7.92
C LEU A 152 -13.49 -19.39 -6.40
N ARG A 153 -12.71 -20.33 -5.88
CA ARG A 153 -12.55 -20.51 -4.44
C ARG A 153 -11.20 -20.01 -3.98
N THR A 154 -11.18 -19.32 -2.85
CA THR A 154 -9.96 -18.84 -2.23
C THR A 154 -9.97 -19.10 -0.73
N LYS A 155 -8.79 -19.40 -0.17
CA LYS A 155 -8.63 -19.72 1.24
C LYS A 155 -8.63 -18.42 2.06
N MET A 156 -9.77 -18.13 2.67
CA MET A 156 -9.98 -16.99 3.57
C MET A 156 -10.71 -17.50 4.81
N GLU A 157 -9.99 -17.58 5.92
CA GLU A 157 -10.49 -18.15 7.16
C GLU A 157 -11.22 -17.09 7.99
N SER A 158 -12.32 -17.50 8.63
CA SER A 158 -13.14 -16.63 9.46
C SER A 158 -13.20 -17.16 10.89
N CYS A 159 -12.90 -16.28 11.82
CA CYS A 159 -12.79 -16.50 13.25
C CYS A 159 -14.11 -16.15 13.96
N GLU A 160 -14.29 -16.61 15.19
CA GLU A 160 -15.44 -16.19 16.01
C GLU A 160 -15.33 -14.70 16.35
N ALA A 161 -16.37 -13.92 16.04
CA ALA A 161 -16.37 -12.49 16.33
C ALA A 161 -16.60 -12.18 17.82
N LYS A 162 -17.24 -13.10 18.54
CA LYS A 162 -17.51 -13.03 19.99
C LYS A 162 -17.39 -14.44 20.57
N LEU A 163 -16.91 -14.55 21.82
CA LEU A 163 -16.92 -15.83 22.54
C LEU A 163 -18.33 -16.42 22.55
N ALA A 164 -18.49 -17.63 21.96
CA ALA A 164 -19.73 -18.41 21.89
C ALA A 164 -20.83 -17.93 20.91
N GLY A 165 -20.51 -17.06 19.95
CA GLY A 165 -21.45 -16.61 18.92
C GLY A 165 -21.44 -17.43 17.62
N ARG A 166 -22.55 -17.42 16.87
CA ARG A 166 -22.58 -17.86 15.45
C ARG A 166 -21.98 -16.82 14.49
N GLU A 167 -21.72 -15.62 15.00
CA GLU A 167 -21.11 -14.51 14.27
C GLU A 167 -19.63 -14.79 14.01
N ARG A 168 -19.23 -14.60 12.76
CA ARG A 168 -17.87 -14.75 12.26
C ARG A 168 -17.33 -13.41 11.80
N THR A 169 -16.03 -13.24 11.89
CA THR A 169 -15.29 -12.15 11.24
C THR A 169 -14.09 -12.75 10.51
N LEU A 170 -13.56 -12.06 9.51
CA LEU A 170 -12.32 -12.49 8.86
C LEU A 170 -11.20 -12.56 9.91
N CYS A 171 -10.42 -13.64 9.92
CA CYS A 171 -9.27 -13.75 10.82
C CYS A 171 -8.17 -12.77 10.41
N ASP A 172 -7.40 -12.26 11.38
CA ASP A 172 -6.33 -11.27 11.16
C ASP A 172 -5.33 -11.72 10.08
N TRP A 173 -4.93 -13.00 10.07
CA TRP A 173 -4.02 -13.55 9.06
C TRP A 173 -4.62 -13.66 7.65
N SER A 174 -5.95 -13.63 7.53
CA SER A 174 -6.65 -13.64 6.24
C SER A 174 -7.02 -12.22 5.78
N GLU A 175 -6.85 -11.18 6.61
CA GLU A 175 -7.24 -9.80 6.26
C GLU A 175 -6.42 -9.25 5.10
N LYS A 176 -5.09 -9.37 5.16
CA LYS A 176 -4.21 -8.89 4.10
C LYS A 176 -4.46 -9.63 2.77
N PRO A 177 -4.48 -10.98 2.72
CA PRO A 177 -4.83 -11.71 1.49
C PRO A 177 -6.20 -11.33 0.93
N ALA A 178 -7.21 -11.15 1.79
CA ALA A 178 -8.54 -10.74 1.33
C ALA A 178 -8.54 -9.34 0.72
N ARG A 179 -7.82 -8.39 1.33
CA ARG A 179 -7.65 -7.06 0.79
C ARG A 179 -6.97 -7.07 -0.58
N GLU A 180 -5.87 -7.81 -0.71
CA GLU A 180 -5.14 -7.96 -1.98
C GLU A 180 -6.05 -8.54 -3.08
N VAL A 181 -6.83 -9.58 -2.77
CA VAL A 181 -7.80 -10.15 -3.74
C VAL A 181 -8.86 -9.15 -4.14
N MET A 182 -9.42 -8.38 -3.19
CA MET A 182 -10.41 -7.36 -3.51
C MET A 182 -9.82 -6.25 -4.38
N GLU A 183 -8.60 -5.79 -4.08
CA GLU A 183 -7.88 -4.79 -4.89
C GLU A 183 -7.61 -5.31 -6.31
N ALA A 184 -7.21 -6.58 -6.45
CA ALA A 184 -7.00 -7.19 -7.75
C ALA A 184 -8.31 -7.38 -8.54
N MET A 185 -9.42 -7.72 -7.86
CA MET A 185 -10.76 -7.76 -8.48
C MET A 185 -11.24 -6.36 -8.92
N ILE A 186 -10.90 -5.31 -8.17
CA ILE A 186 -11.16 -3.91 -8.58
C ILE A 186 -10.34 -3.55 -9.83
N ALA A 187 -9.09 -3.99 -9.90
CA ALA A 187 -8.24 -3.79 -11.08
C ALA A 187 -8.82 -4.46 -12.31
N PHE A 188 -9.22 -5.73 -12.20
CA PHE A 188 -9.95 -6.46 -13.23
C PHE A 188 -11.22 -5.72 -13.66
N ALA A 189 -12.07 -5.34 -12.71
CA ALA A 189 -13.33 -4.64 -13.01
C ALA A 189 -13.08 -3.28 -13.68
N THR A 190 -12.00 -2.60 -13.34
CA THR A 190 -11.61 -1.34 -13.99
C THR A 190 -11.12 -1.58 -15.42
N TRP A 191 -10.29 -2.61 -15.65
CA TRP A 191 -9.83 -2.98 -16.99
C TRP A 191 -10.97 -3.43 -17.91
N ALA A 192 -11.93 -4.18 -17.38
CA ALA A 192 -13.09 -4.69 -18.12
C ALA A 192 -14.23 -3.66 -18.29
N ASP A 193 -14.03 -2.40 -17.87
CA ASP A 193 -15.03 -1.32 -17.87
C ASP A 193 -16.32 -1.64 -17.07
N TYR A 194 -16.19 -2.45 -16.02
CA TYR A 194 -17.26 -2.74 -15.06
C TYR A 194 -17.27 -1.74 -13.90
N ALA A 195 -17.43 -0.45 -14.23
CA ALA A 195 -17.37 0.64 -13.25
C ALA A 195 -18.28 0.46 -12.01
N PRO A 196 -19.55 -0.02 -12.13
CA PRO A 196 -20.39 -0.28 -10.96
C PRO A 196 -19.83 -1.38 -10.05
N LEU A 197 -19.28 -2.45 -10.63
CA LEU A 197 -18.66 -3.54 -9.87
C LEU A 197 -17.43 -3.03 -9.11
N ALA A 198 -16.54 -2.29 -9.79
CA ALA A 198 -15.35 -1.70 -9.17
C ALA A 198 -15.71 -0.78 -8.00
N ALA A 199 -16.77 0.04 -8.14
CA ALA A 199 -17.25 0.91 -7.07
C ALA A 199 -17.79 0.13 -5.86
N CYS A 200 -18.57 -0.93 -6.10
CA CYS A 200 -19.08 -1.77 -5.02
C CYS A 200 -17.96 -2.51 -4.28
N LEU A 201 -16.97 -3.06 -5.00
CA LEU A 201 -15.85 -3.78 -4.40
C LEU A 201 -14.98 -2.86 -3.53
N ARG A 202 -14.78 -1.59 -3.92
CA ARG A 202 -14.07 -0.59 -3.10
C ARG A 202 -14.74 -0.32 -1.75
N GLN A 203 -16.06 -0.44 -1.68
CA GLN A 203 -16.83 -0.20 -0.47
C GLN A 203 -17.11 -1.50 0.30
N PHE A 204 -16.57 -2.63 -0.15
CA PHE A 204 -16.84 -3.92 0.46
C PHE A 204 -16.23 -3.99 1.87
N PRO A 205 -17.05 -4.23 2.92
CA PRO A 205 -16.54 -4.24 4.27
C PRO A 205 -15.94 -5.62 4.59
N LEU A 206 -14.60 -5.71 4.47
CA LEU A 206 -13.84 -6.94 4.74
C LEU A 206 -14.01 -7.44 6.18
N SER A 207 -13.96 -6.52 7.14
CA SER A 207 -14.04 -6.81 8.59
C SER A 207 -15.46 -6.82 9.14
N GLU A 208 -16.50 -6.79 8.28
CA GLU A 208 -17.88 -6.90 8.73
C GLU A 208 -18.14 -8.28 9.35
N THR A 209 -18.82 -8.31 10.49
CA THR A 209 -19.28 -9.55 11.10
C THR A 209 -20.43 -10.17 10.28
N PHE A 210 -20.45 -11.50 10.18
CA PHE A 210 -21.43 -12.22 9.38
C PHE A 210 -21.80 -13.59 9.96
N ILE A 211 -22.88 -14.19 9.46
CA ILE A 211 -23.26 -15.58 9.77
C ILE A 211 -23.05 -16.42 8.52
N THR A 212 -22.34 -17.53 8.64
CA THR A 212 -22.04 -18.41 7.50
C THR A 212 -23.26 -19.25 7.06
N PRO A 213 -23.46 -19.49 5.76
CA PRO A 213 -22.87 -18.75 4.64
C PRO A 213 -23.55 -17.39 4.45
N GLN A 214 -22.77 -16.33 4.20
CA GLN A 214 -23.33 -15.02 3.83
C GLN A 214 -23.03 -14.74 2.36
N ARG A 215 -24.06 -14.42 1.57
CA ARG A 215 -23.92 -13.99 0.17
C ARG A 215 -24.05 -12.47 0.06
N ARG A 216 -23.17 -11.86 -0.72
CA ARG A 216 -23.27 -10.48 -1.21
C ARG A 216 -23.28 -10.52 -2.74
N THR A 217 -24.25 -9.85 -3.35
CA THR A 217 -24.44 -9.86 -4.80
C THR A 217 -24.08 -8.50 -5.39
N PHE A 218 -23.32 -8.55 -6.47
CA PHE A 218 -22.86 -7.41 -7.26
C PHE A 218 -23.17 -7.68 -8.74
N PRO A 219 -23.09 -6.66 -9.61
CA PRO A 219 -23.14 -6.88 -11.05
C PRO A 219 -22.05 -7.88 -11.47
N HIS A 220 -22.45 -8.95 -12.17
CA HIS A 220 -21.57 -10.02 -12.68
C HIS A 220 -20.81 -10.85 -11.62
N LEU A 221 -21.00 -10.61 -10.33
CA LEU A 221 -20.25 -11.29 -9.25
C LEU A 221 -21.10 -11.51 -8.00
N ASP A 222 -21.07 -12.73 -7.45
CA ASP A 222 -21.45 -12.99 -6.08
C ASP A 222 -20.23 -13.33 -5.23
N ILE A 223 -20.15 -12.76 -4.02
CA ILE A 223 -19.18 -13.17 -3.01
C ILE A 223 -19.91 -13.91 -1.90
N ILE A 224 -19.49 -15.14 -1.62
CA ILE A 224 -20.05 -15.97 -0.54
C ILE A 224 -18.98 -16.26 0.49
N LYS A 225 -19.23 -15.81 1.72
CA LYS A 225 -18.33 -16.00 2.86
C LYS A 225 -18.70 -17.30 3.60
N TYR A 226 -17.76 -18.25 3.67
CA TYR A 226 -17.83 -19.41 4.55
C TYR A 226 -16.79 -19.31 5.68
N ASN A 227 -16.84 -20.23 6.64
CA ASN A 227 -15.88 -20.26 7.76
C ASN A 227 -14.43 -20.48 7.32
N ALA A 228 -14.18 -21.32 6.32
CA ALA A 228 -12.82 -21.75 5.94
C ALA A 228 -12.35 -21.20 4.59
N HIS A 229 -13.26 -20.67 3.78
CA HIS A 229 -12.97 -20.17 2.44
C HIS A 229 -14.04 -19.20 1.99
N TRP A 230 -13.73 -18.39 0.98
CA TRP A 230 -14.71 -17.56 0.28
C TRP A 230 -14.88 -18.07 -1.16
N GLU A 231 -16.06 -17.89 -1.72
CA GLU A 231 -16.36 -18.17 -3.13
C GLU A 231 -16.69 -16.87 -3.87
N PHE A 232 -16.05 -16.68 -5.01
CA PHE A 232 -16.34 -15.62 -5.98
C PHE A 232 -17.02 -16.29 -7.16
N ARG A 233 -18.32 -16.07 -7.31
CA ARG A 233 -19.11 -16.64 -8.40
C ARG A 233 -19.31 -15.58 -9.47
N VAL A 234 -18.57 -15.70 -10.56
CA VAL A 234 -18.62 -14.75 -11.68
C VAL A 234 -19.60 -15.26 -12.75
N SER A 235 -20.25 -14.35 -13.47
CA SER A 235 -21.00 -14.71 -14.68
C SER A 235 -20.04 -15.26 -15.75
N HIS A 236 -20.56 -16.04 -16.71
CA HIS A 236 -19.75 -16.53 -17.83
C HIS A 236 -19.11 -15.38 -18.65
N GLU A 237 -19.85 -14.29 -18.84
CA GLU A 237 -19.32 -13.09 -19.51
C GLU A 237 -18.12 -12.50 -18.76
N ALA A 238 -18.25 -12.29 -17.44
CA ALA A 238 -17.16 -11.76 -16.64
C ALA A 238 -16.00 -12.74 -16.53
N TRP A 239 -16.27 -14.05 -16.56
CA TRP A 239 -15.24 -15.09 -16.63
C TRP A 239 -14.41 -14.99 -17.92
N ASP A 240 -15.06 -14.82 -19.08
CA ASP A 240 -14.35 -14.67 -20.36
C ASP A 240 -13.46 -13.41 -20.37
N HIS A 241 -13.94 -12.32 -19.78
CA HIS A 241 -13.14 -11.11 -19.61
C HIS A 241 -12.00 -11.29 -18.60
N LEU A 242 -12.25 -11.98 -17.48
CA LEU A 242 -11.22 -12.29 -16.50
C LEU A 242 -10.10 -13.14 -17.11
N TRP A 243 -10.46 -14.12 -17.94
CA TRP A 243 -9.47 -14.94 -18.64
C TRP A 243 -8.61 -14.12 -19.60
N ARG A 244 -9.21 -13.21 -20.39
CA ARG A 244 -8.45 -12.29 -21.25
C ARG A 244 -7.55 -11.35 -20.46
N PHE A 245 -8.03 -10.87 -19.32
CA PHE A 245 -7.23 -10.02 -18.43
C PHE A 245 -5.99 -10.77 -17.93
N VAL A 246 -6.17 -12.00 -17.46
CA VAL A 246 -5.06 -12.87 -17.02
C VAL A 246 -4.11 -13.13 -18.19
N ASP A 247 -4.60 -13.67 -19.31
CA ASP A 247 -3.78 -13.98 -20.50
C ASP A 247 -2.95 -12.78 -21.00
N GLN A 248 -3.52 -11.57 -20.96
CA GLN A 248 -2.83 -10.35 -21.37
C GLN A 248 -1.66 -9.94 -20.45
N TYR A 249 -1.73 -10.26 -19.15
CA TYR A 249 -0.79 -9.75 -18.14
C TYR A 249 -0.02 -10.82 -17.34
N THR A 250 -0.27 -12.12 -17.56
CA THR A 250 0.55 -13.22 -17.01
C THR A 250 1.99 -13.20 -17.54
N ALA A 251 2.25 -12.58 -18.70
CA ALA A 251 3.59 -12.47 -19.30
C ALA A 251 4.48 -11.35 -18.72
N VAL A 252 4.10 -10.75 -17.59
CA VAL A 252 4.87 -9.67 -16.94
C VAL A 252 5.67 -10.24 -15.77
N GLU A 253 6.55 -11.19 -16.04
CA GLU A 253 7.72 -11.42 -15.19
C GLU A 253 8.80 -10.42 -15.63
N GLY A 254 9.12 -9.49 -14.74
CA GLY A 254 10.20 -8.51 -14.90
C GLY A 254 10.85 -8.25 -13.55
#